data_AF-A0A1M5ZQL6-F1
#
_entry.id   AF-A0A1M5ZQL6-F1
#
_cell.length_a   1.000
_cell.length_b   1.000
_cell.length_c   1.000
_cell.angle_alpha   90.00
_cell.angle_beta   90.00
_cell.angle_gamma   90.00
#
_symmetry.space_group_name_H-M   'P 1'
#
loop_
_entity.id
_entity.type
_entity.pdbx_description
1 polymer ?
#
loop_
_entity_poly.entity_id
_entity_poly.type
_entity_poly.pdbx_seq_one_letter_code
_entity_poly.pdbx_strand_id
1 'polypeptide(L)'
;MSIENQQPTPATPAIPATPADLWPTVDALWTWLEANRAHDGREGLLLRMLKLSEEVGEVAQAVIGATGQNPRKGTTHTWEDVQAELCDVVITALVALRTLTPEAEAVFARHLGRVAERSLGSTGEGGADAR
;
A
#
# COMPACT_ATOMS: atom_id res chain seq x y z
N MET A 1 -53.95 -1.52 13.17
CA MET A 1 -52.90 -2.53 12.89
C MET A 1 -52.40 -2.26 11.48
N SER A 2 -51.32 -1.50 11.36
CA SER A 2 -50.69 -1.17 10.06
C SER A 2 -49.49 -2.08 9.88
N ILE A 3 -49.48 -2.83 8.78
CA ILE A 3 -48.37 -3.71 8.40
C ILE A 3 -47.52 -2.88 7.44
N GLU A 4 -46.39 -2.37 7.91
CA GLU A 4 -45.46 -1.60 7.07
C GLU A 4 -44.61 -2.56 6.24
N ASN A 5 -44.68 -2.37 4.92
CA ASN A 5 -44.00 -3.19 3.92
C ASN A 5 -42.51 -2.77 3.89
N GLN A 6 -41.62 -3.50 4.56
CA GLN A 6 -40.18 -3.25 4.48
C GLN A 6 -39.64 -3.63 3.10
N GLN A 7 -39.22 -2.61 2.36
CA GLN A 7 -38.55 -2.74 1.07
C GLN A 7 -37.11 -3.24 1.31
N PRO A 8 -36.62 -4.24 0.57
CA PRO A 8 -35.25 -4.74 0.75
C PRO A 8 -34.23 -3.65 0.42
N THR A 9 -33.22 -3.51 1.28
CA THR A 9 -32.05 -2.67 1.05
C THR A 9 -31.31 -3.15 -0.22
N PRO A 10 -30.76 -2.25 -1.05
CA PRO A 10 -29.96 -2.68 -2.18
C PRO A 10 -28.72 -3.40 -1.66
N ALA A 11 -28.60 -4.68 -2.02
CA ALA A 11 -27.42 -5.47 -1.73
C ALA A 11 -26.21 -4.83 -2.40
N THR A 12 -25.16 -4.56 -1.63
CA THR A 12 -23.81 -4.31 -2.15
C THR A 12 -23.46 -5.48 -3.07
N PRO A 13 -23.18 -5.25 -4.37
CA PRO A 13 -22.82 -6.35 -5.24
C PRO A 13 -21.51 -6.96 -4.73
N ALA A 14 -21.58 -8.23 -4.32
CA ALA A 14 -20.40 -9.04 -4.08
C ALA A 14 -19.67 -9.21 -5.41
N ILE A 15 -18.59 -8.45 -5.60
CA ILE A 15 -17.75 -8.57 -6.79
C ILE A 15 -17.00 -9.91 -6.66
N PRO A 16 -17.11 -10.84 -7.62
CA PRO A 16 -16.22 -12.00 -7.67
C PRO A 16 -14.80 -11.48 -7.87
N ALA A 17 -13.94 -11.65 -6.86
CA ALA A 17 -12.59 -11.10 -6.84
C ALA A 17 -11.70 -11.84 -7.85
N THR A 18 -11.65 -11.31 -9.07
CA THR A 18 -10.45 -11.44 -9.89
C THR A 18 -9.35 -10.65 -9.16
N PRO A 19 -8.12 -11.18 -8.99
CA PRO A 19 -7.02 -10.40 -8.44
C PRO A 19 -6.95 -9.07 -9.17
N ALA A 20 -7.01 -7.98 -8.42
CA ALA A 20 -6.97 -6.65 -9.01
C ALA A 20 -5.62 -6.47 -9.73
N ASP A 21 -5.65 -6.07 -11.01
CA ASP A 21 -4.43 -5.72 -11.72
C ASP A 21 -3.82 -4.49 -11.05
N LEU A 22 -2.57 -4.61 -10.58
CA LEU A 22 -1.93 -3.62 -9.72
C LEU A 22 -1.95 -2.20 -10.31
N TRP A 23 -1.41 -2.03 -11.52
CA TRP A 23 -1.26 -0.71 -12.13
C TRP A 23 -2.59 -0.07 -12.56
N PRO A 24 -3.52 -0.79 -13.23
CA PRO A 24 -4.87 -0.29 -13.45
C PRO A 24 -5.57 0.15 -12.15
N THR A 25 -5.36 -0.59 -11.06
CA THR A 25 -5.93 -0.25 -9.75
C THR A 25 -5.28 1.00 -9.15
N VAL A 26 -3.95 1.12 -9.19
CA VAL A 26 -3.23 2.32 -8.74
C VAL A 26 -3.66 3.54 -9.54
N ASP A 27 -3.83 3.43 -10.86
CA ASP A 27 -4.33 4.50 -11.72
C ASP A 27 -5.76 4.91 -11.36
N ALA A 28 -6.63 3.94 -11.08
CA ALA A 28 -8.00 4.22 -10.63
C ALA A 28 -8.03 4.93 -9.27
N LEU A 29 -7.21 4.49 -8.31
CA LEU A 29 -7.06 5.14 -7.00
C LEU A 29 -6.53 6.57 -7.14
N TRP A 30 -5.48 6.75 -7.94
CA TRP A 30 -4.94 8.08 -8.23
C TRP A 30 -6.01 8.97 -8.88
N THR A 31 -6.75 8.46 -9.88
CA THR A 31 -7.81 9.23 -10.56
C THR A 31 -8.91 9.67 -9.60
N TRP A 32 -9.38 8.77 -8.74
CA TRP A 32 -10.37 9.08 -7.71
C TRP A 32 -9.84 10.14 -6.74
N LEU A 33 -8.60 10.01 -6.31
CA LEU A 33 -7.94 10.96 -5.42
C LEU A 33 -7.77 12.36 -6.04
N GLU A 34 -7.41 12.43 -7.32
CA GLU A 34 -7.30 13.70 -8.04
C GLU A 34 -8.66 14.38 -8.22
N ALA A 35 -9.73 13.60 -8.44
CA ALA A 35 -11.08 14.11 -8.55
C ALA A 35 -11.63 14.68 -7.21
N ASN A 36 -11.07 14.26 -6.07
CA ASN A 36 -11.52 14.65 -4.73
C ASN A 36 -10.49 15.51 -3.98
N ARG A 37 -9.48 16.06 -4.68
CA ARG A 37 -8.40 16.80 -4.03
C ARG A 37 -8.84 18.20 -3.60
N ALA A 38 -8.49 18.59 -2.38
CA ALA A 38 -8.61 19.96 -1.90
C ALA A 38 -7.43 20.85 -2.34
N HIS A 39 -6.26 20.24 -2.58
CA HIS A 39 -5.02 20.90 -2.95
C HIS A 39 -4.44 20.28 -4.22
N ASP A 40 -3.80 21.08 -5.07
CA ASP A 40 -3.21 20.64 -6.33
C ASP A 40 -1.69 20.94 -6.40
N GLY A 41 -1.09 20.63 -7.56
CA GLY A 41 0.30 20.94 -7.87
C GLY A 41 1.29 20.43 -6.80
N ARG A 42 2.20 21.31 -6.39
CA ARG A 42 3.27 20.97 -5.44
C ARG A 42 2.75 20.66 -4.04
N GLU A 43 1.70 21.34 -3.59
CA GLU A 43 1.13 21.11 -2.27
C GLU A 43 0.49 19.72 -2.18
N GLY A 44 -0.35 19.36 -3.15
CA GLY A 44 -0.94 18.03 -3.24
C GLY A 44 0.12 16.92 -3.26
N LEU A 45 1.21 17.12 -4.01
CA LEU A 45 2.34 16.20 -4.02
C LEU A 45 3.01 16.06 -2.65
N LEU A 46 3.29 17.16 -1.96
CA LEU A 46 3.91 17.12 -0.63
C LEU A 46 3.00 16.42 0.39
N LEU A 47 1.69 16.63 0.31
CA LEU A 47 0.72 15.93 1.15
C LEU A 47 0.72 14.41 0.91
N ARG A 48 0.91 13.95 -0.33
CA ARG A 48 1.10 12.51 -0.62
C ARG A 48 2.34 11.95 0.06
N MET A 49 3.44 12.71 0.09
CA MET A 49 4.66 12.30 0.77
C MET A 49 4.49 12.27 2.29
N LEU A 50 3.68 13.16 2.85
CA LEU A 50 3.35 13.14 4.29
C LEU A 50 2.47 11.95 4.65
N LYS A 51 1.48 11.60 3.82
CA LYS A 51 0.64 10.41 4.03
C LYS A 51 1.48 9.13 4.12
N LEU A 52 2.57 9.02 3.35
CA LEU A 52 3.49 7.89 3.48
C LEU A 52 4.10 7.78 4.89
N SER A 53 4.41 8.90 5.53
CA SER A 53 4.96 8.89 6.91
C SER A 53 3.90 8.49 7.95
N GLU A 54 2.64 8.83 7.69
CA GLU A 54 1.48 8.42 8.49
C GLU A 54 1.32 6.89 8.46
N GLU A 55 1.29 6.27 7.26
CA GLU A 55 1.17 4.81 7.11
C GLU A 55 2.33 4.05 7.79
N VAL A 56 3.55 4.57 7.70
CA VAL A 56 4.70 3.98 8.40
C VAL A 56 4.53 4.05 9.93
N GLY A 57 3.88 5.10 10.43
CA GLY A 57 3.50 5.21 11.84
C GLY A 57 2.46 4.17 12.25
N GLU A 58 1.50 3.87 11.37
CA GLU A 58 0.48 2.84 11.59
C GLU A 58 1.10 1.43 11.61
N VAL A 59 2.04 1.12 10.71
CA VAL A 59 2.86 -0.11 10.79
C VAL A 59 3.56 -0.21 12.15
N ALA A 60 4.19 0.86 12.62
CA ALA A 60 4.87 0.86 13.92
C ALA A 60 3.89 0.62 15.08
N GLN A 61 2.70 1.23 15.03
CA GLN A 61 1.64 1.01 16.00
C GLN A 61 1.17 -0.44 16.00
N ALA A 62 0.93 -1.03 14.83
CA ALA A 62 0.51 -2.42 14.68
C ALA A 62 1.58 -3.38 15.22
N VAL A 63 2.87 -3.15 14.95
CA VAL A 63 3.96 -3.97 15.49
C VAL A 63 4.02 -3.89 17.01
N ILE A 64 3.93 -2.68 17.60
CA ILE A 64 3.89 -2.50 19.06
C ILE A 64 2.68 -3.24 19.65
N GLY A 65 1.54 -3.18 18.97
CA GLY A 65 0.32 -3.87 19.34
C GLY A 65 0.43 -5.39 19.26
N ALA A 66 1.03 -5.94 18.20
CA ALA A 66 1.18 -7.38 17.98
C ALA A 66 2.22 -8.01 18.90
N THR A 67 3.27 -7.26 19.25
CA THR A 67 4.32 -7.72 20.16
C THR A 67 3.97 -7.52 21.64
N GLY A 68 2.87 -6.81 21.94
CA GLY A 68 2.43 -6.53 23.30
C GLY A 68 3.39 -5.66 24.11
N GLN A 69 4.22 -4.85 23.45
CA GLN A 69 5.29 -4.07 24.08
C GLN A 69 4.78 -3.01 25.07
N ASN A 70 3.49 -2.67 25.02
CA ASN A 70 2.85 -1.79 26.00
C ASN A 70 2.28 -2.60 27.18
N PRO A 71 2.92 -2.60 28.38
CA PRO A 71 2.49 -3.42 29.49
C PRO A 71 1.10 -3.08 30.02
N ARG A 72 0.56 -1.89 29.70
CA ARG A 72 -0.78 -1.45 30.12
C ARG A 72 -1.89 -1.97 29.21
N LYS A 73 -1.57 -2.38 27.98
CA LYS A 73 -2.57 -2.77 26.96
C LYS A 73 -2.46 -4.22 26.53
N GLY A 74 -1.34 -4.89 26.78
CA GLY A 74 -1.10 -6.24 26.26
C GLY A 74 -1.07 -6.26 24.73
N THR A 75 -1.43 -7.39 24.13
CA THR A 75 -1.53 -7.52 22.67
C THR A 75 -2.82 -6.89 22.16
N THR A 76 -2.72 -5.90 21.28
CA THR A 76 -3.87 -5.17 20.72
C THR A 76 -4.06 -5.35 19.22
N HIS A 77 -3.05 -5.88 18.54
CA HIS A 77 -3.06 -6.16 17.11
C HIS A 77 -2.52 -7.57 16.88
N THR A 78 -2.68 -8.03 15.66
CA THR A 78 -2.19 -9.30 15.12
C THR A 78 -1.07 -9.04 14.12
N TRP A 79 -0.36 -10.09 13.69
CA TRP A 79 0.62 -9.96 12.60
C TRP A 79 -0.07 -9.80 11.24
N GLU A 80 -1.34 -10.17 11.12
CA GLU A 80 -2.20 -9.87 9.99
C GLU A 80 -2.47 -8.37 9.88
N ASP A 81 -2.70 -7.68 11.00
CA ASP A 81 -2.82 -6.21 11.01
C ASP A 81 -1.53 -5.56 10.51
N VAL A 82 -0.36 -6.04 10.95
CA VAL A 82 0.94 -5.55 10.43
C VAL A 82 1.06 -5.74 8.91
N GLN A 83 0.57 -6.86 8.37
CA GLN A 83 0.57 -7.09 6.92
C GLN A 83 -0.35 -6.11 6.19
N ALA A 84 -1.51 -5.80 6.76
CA ALA A 84 -2.43 -4.81 6.21
C ALA A 84 -1.77 -3.42 6.15
N GLU A 85 -1.18 -2.96 7.25
CA GLU A 85 -0.49 -1.66 7.29
C GLU A 85 0.69 -1.58 6.31
N LEU A 86 1.42 -2.68 6.12
CA LEU A 86 2.49 -2.74 5.11
C LEU A 86 1.93 -2.62 3.68
N CYS A 87 0.76 -3.21 3.41
CA CYS A 87 0.08 -3.02 2.13
C CYS A 87 -0.33 -1.56 1.94
N ASP A 88 -0.82 -0.88 2.98
CA ASP A 88 -1.21 0.53 2.91
C ASP A 88 -0.01 1.46 2.64
N VAL A 89 1.16 1.17 3.23
CA VAL A 89 2.42 1.82 2.87
C VAL A 89 2.75 1.63 1.38
N VAL A 90 2.68 0.39 0.88
CA VAL A 90 3.00 0.08 -0.54
C VAL A 90 2.04 0.80 -1.48
N ILE A 91 0.73 0.72 -1.23
CA ILE A 91 -0.30 1.38 -2.05
C ILE A 91 -0.09 2.90 -2.04
N THR A 92 0.14 3.49 -0.87
CA THR A 92 0.39 4.93 -0.72
C THR A 92 1.64 5.37 -1.47
N ALA A 93 2.72 4.58 -1.41
CA ALA A 93 3.95 4.86 -2.15
C ALA A 93 3.75 4.79 -3.68
N LEU A 94 3.01 3.79 -4.17
CA LEU A 94 2.72 3.64 -5.60
C LEU A 94 1.84 4.79 -6.12
N VAL A 95 0.82 5.19 -5.36
CA VAL A 95 -0.01 6.36 -5.69
C VAL A 95 0.83 7.64 -5.68
N ALA A 96 1.71 7.83 -4.69
CA ALA A 96 2.60 8.99 -4.64
C ALA A 96 3.57 9.04 -5.83
N LEU A 97 4.09 7.88 -6.26
CA LEU A 97 4.90 7.76 -7.48
C LEU A 97 4.07 8.13 -8.72
N ARG A 98 2.81 7.70 -8.79
CA ARG A 98 1.89 8.05 -9.89
C ARG A 98 1.52 9.53 -9.92
N THR A 99 1.47 10.19 -8.77
CA THR A 99 1.34 11.66 -8.68
C THR A 99 2.59 12.37 -9.21
N LEU A 100 3.79 11.81 -9.01
CA LEU A 100 5.04 12.37 -9.51
C LEU A 100 5.23 12.22 -11.02
N THR A 101 4.79 11.10 -11.60
CA THR A 101 5.02 10.75 -13.00
C THR A 101 3.91 9.84 -13.53
N PRO A 102 3.41 10.08 -14.75
CA PRO A 102 2.47 9.16 -15.39
C PRO A 102 3.12 7.82 -15.79
N GLU A 103 4.45 7.74 -15.88
CA GLU A 103 5.21 6.52 -16.19
C GLU A 103 5.57 5.70 -14.94
N ALA A 104 4.79 5.80 -13.85
CA ALA A 104 5.07 5.16 -12.56
C ALA A 104 5.38 3.66 -12.68
N GLU A 105 4.63 2.93 -13.51
CA GLU A 105 4.86 1.52 -13.78
C GLU A 105 6.26 1.23 -14.31
N ALA A 106 6.66 1.92 -15.38
CA ALA A 106 7.96 1.74 -15.99
C ALA A 106 9.10 2.19 -15.06
N VAL A 107 8.89 3.26 -14.28
CA VAL A 107 9.86 3.75 -13.30
C VAL A 107 10.07 2.72 -12.18
N PHE A 108 8.99 2.18 -11.63
CA PHE A 108 9.05 1.15 -10.59
C PHE A 108 9.69 -0.13 -11.12
N ALA A 109 9.24 -0.66 -12.26
CA ALA A 109 9.78 -1.89 -12.84
C ALA A 109 11.28 -1.78 -13.11
N ARG A 110 11.74 -0.66 -13.69
CA ARG A 110 13.18 -0.40 -13.92
C ARG A 110 13.96 -0.27 -12.62
N HIS A 111 13.40 0.35 -11.60
CA HIS A 111 14.08 0.46 -10.31
C HIS A 111 14.18 -0.90 -9.62
N LEU A 112 13.09 -1.65 -9.59
CA LEU A 112 13.02 -3.00 -9.02
C LEU A 112 14.01 -3.95 -9.71
N GLY A 113 14.06 -3.95 -11.04
CA GLY A 113 15.01 -4.75 -11.82
C GLY A 113 16.47 -4.48 -11.42
N ARG A 114 16.87 -3.21 -11.35
CA ARG A 114 18.22 -2.83 -10.90
C ARG A 114 18.54 -3.26 -9.48
N VAL A 115 17.56 -3.18 -8.57
CA VAL A 115 17.74 -3.65 -7.18
C VAL A 115 17.90 -5.16 -7.15
N ALA A 116 17.10 -5.90 -7.92
CA ALA A 116 17.17 -7.35 -8.01
C ALA A 116 18.51 -7.81 -8.60
N GLU A 117 18.96 -7.23 -9.71
CA GLU A 117 20.27 -7.51 -10.32
C GLU A 117 21.41 -7.30 -9.33
N ARG A 118 21.41 -6.17 -8.60
CA ARG A 118 22.46 -5.86 -7.62
C ARG A 118 22.47 -6.81 -6.43
N SER A 119 21.29 -7.17 -5.93
CA SER A 119 21.15 -7.95 -4.69
C SER A 119 21.25 -9.46 -4.92
N LEU A 120 20.79 -9.95 -6.06
CA LEU A 120 20.73 -11.37 -6.39
C LEU A 120 21.83 -11.81 -7.39
N GLY A 121 22.45 -10.88 -8.11
CA GLY A 121 23.48 -11.15 -9.11
C GLY A 121 24.92 -11.27 -8.57
N SER A 122 25.14 -11.15 -7.26
CA SER A 122 26.48 -11.19 -6.65
C SER A 122 26.87 -12.54 -6.01
N THR A 123 26.09 -13.61 -6.23
CA THR A 123 26.28 -14.90 -5.55
C THR A 123 27.02 -15.97 -6.35
N GLY A 124 27.74 -15.63 -7.41
CA GLY A 124 28.45 -16.64 -8.21
C GLY A 124 29.63 -16.09 -8.97
N GLU A 125 30.78 -15.92 -8.31
CA GLU A 125 32.15 -15.99 -8.85
C GLU A 125 33.13 -15.49 -7.77
N GLY A 126 33.67 -16.41 -6.95
CA GLY A 126 34.66 -16.01 -5.94
C GLY A 126 35.20 -17.10 -5.00
N GLY A 127 34.95 -18.38 -5.28
CA GLY A 127 35.30 -19.46 -4.36
C GLY A 127 35.63 -20.78 -5.04
N ALA A 128 36.43 -20.75 -6.11
CA ALA A 128 36.96 -21.97 -6.71
C ALA A 128 38.24 -21.71 -7.52
N ASP A 129 39.22 -21.01 -6.94
CA ASP A 129 40.61 -21.25 -7.35
C ASP A 129 41.60 -20.81 -6.26
N ALA A 130 41.95 -21.77 -5.41
CA ALA A 130 43.18 -21.78 -4.64
C ALA A 130 43.47 -23.25 -4.31
N ARG A 131 44.18 -23.92 -5.23
CA ARG A 131 44.98 -25.11 -4.93
C ARG A 131 46.41 -24.68 -4.70
#